data_AF-A0A7S0VB05-F1
#
_entry.id   AF-A0A7S0VB05-F1
#
_cell.length_a   1.000
_cell.length_b   1.000
_cell.length_c   1.000
_cell.angle_alpha   90.00
_cell.angle_beta   90.00
_cell.angle_gamma   90.00
#
_symmetry.space_group_name_H-M   'P 1'
#
loop_
_entity.id
_entity.type
_entity.pdbx_description
1 polymer ?
#
loop_
_entity_poly.entity_id
_entity_poly.type
_entity_poly.pdbx_seq_one_letter_code
_entity_poly.pdbx_strand_id
1 'polypeptide(L)'
;LKTKDGLAYLDFGMVSEVPEQVREGLLRAVAYTVAGEYGKIAELFGDLLLIPQEVLDDPQQLQELTKALSDTADAILERPDPAQGGSRVPTLRFDRLIGAIAAFAPRFQFQLPPYFLNNARAIGTLEGLAKTADPSFNLLSEVYSFAINQLLTSPSPGMRKTLKDLTYDPATGRPDFRRVKRLIQEASIISGKRKRRIVWDTAKTGGGRRFAVRALWDATKK
;
A
#
# COMPACT_ATOMS: atom_id res chain seq x y z
N LEU A 1 -20.72 -14.28 -13.62
CA LEU A 1 -21.98 -14.01 -14.35
C LEU A 1 -22.60 -12.71 -13.86
N LYS A 2 -23.12 -11.86 -14.75
CA LYS A 2 -23.90 -10.67 -14.36
C LYS A 2 -25.34 -11.08 -14.08
N THR A 3 -25.82 -10.84 -12.86
CA THR A 3 -27.21 -11.04 -12.44
C THR A 3 -27.92 -9.68 -12.35
N LYS A 4 -29.23 -9.67 -12.04
CA LYS A 4 -29.98 -8.43 -11.82
C LYS A 4 -29.46 -7.62 -10.63
N ASP A 5 -28.94 -8.32 -9.61
CA ASP A 5 -28.51 -7.73 -8.34
C ASP A 5 -26.99 -7.56 -8.22
N GLY A 6 -26.20 -8.06 -9.18
CA GLY A 6 -24.74 -7.92 -9.14
C GLY A 6 -23.98 -8.97 -9.93
N LEU A 7 -22.83 -9.40 -9.39
CA LEU A 7 -21.96 -10.39 -10.00
C LEU A 7 -22.02 -11.71 -9.21
N ALA A 8 -22.30 -12.81 -9.90
CA ALA A 8 -22.26 -14.17 -9.34
C ALA A 8 -20.97 -14.89 -9.76
N TYR A 9 -20.22 -15.39 -8.79
CA TYR A 9 -19.07 -16.27 -8.96
C TYR A 9 -19.52 -17.73 -8.85
N LEU A 10 -19.14 -18.56 -9.81
CA LEU A 10 -19.56 -19.98 -9.88
C LEU A 10 -18.41 -20.97 -9.71
N ASP A 11 -17.17 -20.53 -9.94
CA ASP A 11 -15.99 -21.38 -9.91
C ASP A 11 -15.05 -20.91 -8.78
N PHE A 12 -14.66 -21.87 -7.94
CA PHE A 12 -13.76 -21.71 -6.80
C PHE A 12 -12.61 -22.73 -6.84
N GLY A 13 -12.36 -23.38 -7.99
CA GLY A 13 -11.31 -24.41 -8.13
C GLY A 13 -9.87 -23.90 -7.97
N MET A 14 -9.68 -22.57 -8.00
CA MET A 14 -8.37 -21.91 -7.84
C MET A 14 -8.30 -20.97 -6.62
N VAL A 15 -8.99 -21.31 -5.53
CA VAL A 15 -8.88 -20.56 -4.27
C VAL A 15 -7.56 -20.86 -3.57
N SER A 16 -6.87 -19.81 -3.13
CA SER A 16 -5.65 -19.91 -2.32
C SER A 16 -5.86 -19.19 -0.98
N GLU A 17 -5.35 -19.78 0.10
CA GLU A 17 -5.32 -19.12 1.39
C GLU A 17 -4.05 -18.27 1.53
N VAL A 18 -4.24 -17.00 1.87
CA VAL A 18 -3.14 -16.06 2.11
C VAL A 18 -3.07 -15.76 3.61
N PRO A 19 -1.94 -15.98 4.29
CA PRO A 19 -1.80 -15.74 5.73
C PRO A 19 -2.16 -14.31 6.12
N GLU A 20 -2.72 -14.10 7.31
CA GLU A 20 -3.15 -12.78 7.78
C GLU A 20 -2.03 -11.73 7.76
N GLN A 21 -0.83 -12.11 8.22
CA GLN A 21 0.36 -11.27 8.18
C GLN A 21 0.69 -10.81 6.75
N VAL A 22 0.58 -11.71 5.77
CA VAL A 22 0.84 -11.38 4.36
C VAL A 22 -0.25 -10.45 3.82
N ARG A 23 -1.53 -10.70 4.13
CA ARG A 23 -2.64 -9.80 3.74
C ARG A 23 -2.44 -8.39 4.29
N GLU A 24 -2.09 -8.28 5.57
CA GLU A 24 -1.77 -6.99 6.20
C GLU A 24 -0.54 -6.35 5.57
N GLY A 25 0.52 -7.12 5.33
CA GLY A 25 1.73 -6.65 4.66
C GLY A 25 1.44 -6.07 3.28
N LEU A 26 0.60 -6.71 2.47
CA LEU A 26 0.23 -6.20 1.14
C LEU A 26 -0.48 -4.84 1.21
N LEU A 27 -1.35 -4.62 2.20
CA LEU A 27 -2.01 -3.32 2.39
C LEU A 27 -1.01 -2.24 2.83
N ARG A 28 -0.08 -2.59 3.73
CA ARG A 28 0.99 -1.69 4.16
C ARG A 28 1.92 -1.33 2.99
N ALA A 29 2.26 -2.31 2.14
CA ALA A 29 3.07 -2.11 0.95
C ALA A 29 2.43 -1.08 0.01
N VAL A 30 1.13 -1.22 -0.26
CA VAL A 30 0.38 -0.26 -1.08
C VAL A 30 0.43 1.14 -0.49
N ALA A 31 0.25 1.28 0.83
CA ALA A 31 0.30 2.57 1.49
C ALA A 31 1.70 3.23 1.40
N TYR A 32 2.77 2.48 1.63
CA TYR A 32 4.14 2.98 1.48
C TYR A 32 4.51 3.31 0.03
N THR A 33 4.02 2.52 -0.95
CA THR A 33 4.29 2.76 -2.38
C THR A 33 3.73 4.10 -2.82
N VAL A 34 2.50 4.42 -2.43
CA VAL A 34 1.88 5.72 -2.74
C VAL A 34 2.60 6.86 -2.01
N ALA A 35 3.04 6.63 -0.77
CA ALA A 35 3.81 7.60 0.00
C ALA A 35 5.24 7.83 -0.52
N GLY A 36 5.77 6.91 -1.34
CA GLY A 36 7.16 6.92 -1.82
C GLY A 36 8.17 6.47 -0.76
N GLU A 37 7.74 5.70 0.24
CA GLU A 37 8.57 5.25 1.37
C GLU A 37 9.21 3.88 1.05
N TYR A 38 10.08 3.83 0.03
CA TYR A 38 10.64 2.56 -0.46
C TYR A 38 11.55 1.83 0.54
N GLY A 39 12.20 2.57 1.45
CA GLY A 39 12.94 1.95 2.56
C GLY A 39 12.03 1.16 3.51
N LYS A 40 10.79 1.64 3.72
CA LYS A 40 9.79 0.91 4.51
C LYS A 40 9.23 -0.30 3.78
N ILE A 41 9.21 -0.28 2.45
CA ILE A 41 8.86 -1.46 1.65
C ILE A 41 9.97 -2.52 1.75
N ALA A 42 11.24 -2.11 1.72
CA ALA A 42 12.36 -3.02 1.89
C ALA A 42 12.30 -3.73 3.26
N GLU A 43 12.07 -2.99 4.35
CA GLU A 43 11.84 -3.57 5.69
C GLU A 43 10.64 -4.55 5.70
N LEU A 44 9.58 -4.23 4.97
CA LEU A 44 8.33 -5.01 4.91
C LEU A 44 8.49 -6.34 4.18
N PHE A 45 9.52 -6.54 3.36
CA PHE A 45 9.76 -7.82 2.69
C PHE A 45 10.08 -8.95 3.67
N GLY A 46 10.58 -8.63 4.87
CA GLY A 46 10.66 -9.59 5.97
C GLY A 46 9.28 -9.99 6.49
N ASP A 47 8.37 -9.03 6.69
CA ASP A 47 6.99 -9.28 7.12
C ASP A 47 6.20 -10.10 6.07
N LEU A 48 6.56 -9.97 4.78
CA LEU A 48 5.96 -10.71 3.67
C LEU A 48 6.57 -12.09 3.43
N LEU A 49 7.56 -12.49 4.24
CA LEU A 49 8.29 -13.76 4.10
C LEU A 49 8.95 -13.92 2.72
N LEU A 50 9.28 -12.80 2.08
CA LEU A 50 9.88 -12.79 0.74
C LEU A 50 11.39 -12.76 0.80
N ILE A 51 11.98 -12.21 1.86
CA ILE A 51 13.44 -12.07 2.00
C ILE A 51 13.86 -12.62 3.38
N PRO A 52 14.94 -13.43 3.44
CA PRO A 52 15.52 -13.89 4.71
C PRO A 52 16.00 -12.72 5.58
N GLN A 53 15.94 -12.86 6.91
CA GLN A 53 16.40 -11.80 7.81
C GLN A 53 17.88 -11.48 7.64
N GLU A 54 18.69 -12.46 7.26
CA GLU A 54 20.12 -12.31 7.02
C GLU A 54 20.43 -11.28 5.93
N VAL A 55 19.55 -11.14 4.93
CA VAL A 55 19.68 -10.13 3.86
C VAL A 55 19.20 -8.76 4.34
N LEU A 56 18.20 -8.71 5.23
CA LEU A 56 17.64 -7.47 5.76
C LEU A 56 18.53 -6.85 6.85
N ASP A 57 19.25 -7.69 7.60
CA ASP A 57 20.16 -7.28 8.66
C ASP A 57 21.50 -6.74 8.12
N ASP A 58 21.84 -7.05 6.85
CA ASP A 58 22.98 -6.45 6.16
C ASP A 58 22.62 -5.04 5.64
N PRO A 59 23.21 -3.96 6.19
CA PRO A 59 22.88 -2.60 5.80
C PRO A 59 23.17 -2.30 4.33
N GLN A 60 24.18 -2.93 3.75
CA GLN A 60 24.53 -2.75 2.35
C GLN A 60 23.49 -3.40 1.45
N GLN A 61 23.08 -4.64 1.76
CA GLN A 61 22.02 -5.34 1.01
C GLN A 61 20.69 -4.61 1.12
N LEU A 62 20.32 -4.13 2.30
CA LEU A 62 19.10 -3.35 2.51
C LEU A 62 19.11 -2.03 1.71
N GLN A 63 20.26 -1.36 1.65
CA GLN A 63 20.42 -0.14 0.84
C GLN A 63 20.29 -0.44 -0.65
N GLU A 64 20.91 -1.52 -1.14
CA GLU A 64 20.79 -1.96 -2.53
C GLU A 64 19.36 -2.34 -2.91
N LEU A 65 18.67 -3.06 -2.03
CA LEU A 65 17.27 -3.44 -2.19
C LEU A 65 16.37 -2.19 -2.24
N THR A 66 16.58 -1.25 -1.32
CA THR A 66 15.85 0.03 -1.29
C THR A 66 16.04 0.81 -2.59
N LYS A 67 17.28 0.87 -3.09
CA LYS A 67 17.60 1.51 -4.36
C LYS A 67 16.90 0.81 -5.52
N ALA A 68 17.00 -0.51 -5.61
CA ALA A 68 16.37 -1.30 -6.67
C ALA A 68 14.84 -1.14 -6.68
N LEU A 69 14.21 -1.07 -5.50
CA LEU A 69 12.79 -0.78 -5.35
C LEU A 69 12.43 0.62 -5.84
N SER A 70 13.23 1.63 -5.51
CA SER A 70 13.03 3.00 -5.99
C SER A 70 13.14 3.08 -7.52
N ASP A 71 14.21 2.52 -8.09
CA ASP A 71 14.45 2.51 -9.54
C ASP A 71 13.31 1.78 -10.29
N THR A 72 12.83 0.67 -9.73
CA THR A 72 11.69 -0.07 -10.25
C THR A 72 10.42 0.76 -10.18
N ALA A 73 10.16 1.40 -9.04
CA ALA A 73 8.98 2.22 -8.85
C ALA A 73 8.95 3.38 -9.85
N ASP A 74 10.08 4.04 -10.11
CA ASP A 74 10.18 5.10 -11.11
C ASP A 74 9.89 4.59 -12.54
N ALA A 75 10.18 3.32 -12.83
CA ALA A 75 9.93 2.70 -14.13
C ALA A 75 8.50 2.14 -14.33
N ILE A 76 7.76 1.91 -13.24
CA ILE A 76 6.42 1.25 -13.26
C ILE A 76 5.29 2.12 -12.73
N LEU A 77 5.58 3.21 -11.99
CA LEU A 77 4.59 4.11 -11.43
C LEU A 77 4.56 5.42 -12.23
N GLU A 78 3.47 5.62 -12.95
CA GLU A 78 3.21 6.88 -13.64
C GLU A 78 2.53 7.85 -12.68
N ARG A 79 3.29 8.82 -12.18
CA ARG A 79 2.78 9.79 -11.19
C ARG A 79 2.00 10.90 -11.89
N PRO A 80 0.73 11.14 -11.53
CA PRO A 80 -0.05 12.21 -12.12
C PRO A 80 0.49 13.60 -11.72
N ASP A 81 0.40 14.55 -12.65
CA ASP A 81 0.85 15.92 -12.43
C ASP A 81 0.01 16.58 -11.31
N PRO A 82 0.66 17.04 -10.21
CA PRO A 82 -0.03 17.71 -9.12
C PRO A 82 -0.83 18.96 -9.51
N ALA A 83 -0.55 19.57 -10.66
CA ALA A 83 -1.25 20.73 -11.19
C ALA A 83 -2.62 20.38 -11.83
N GLN A 84 -2.86 19.12 -12.21
CA GLN A 84 -4.06 18.69 -12.92
C GLN A 84 -5.26 18.37 -12.01
N GLY A 85 -5.17 18.64 -10.71
CA GLY A 85 -6.31 18.60 -9.77
C GLY A 85 -6.93 17.22 -9.51
N GLY A 86 -6.32 16.13 -9.99
CA GLY A 86 -6.81 14.75 -9.87
C GLY A 86 -6.23 13.94 -8.69
N SER A 87 -6.50 12.64 -8.70
CA SER A 87 -5.90 11.68 -7.76
C SER A 87 -4.37 11.78 -7.83
N ARG A 88 -3.71 11.83 -6.67
CA ARG A 88 -2.24 11.81 -6.58
C ARG A 88 -1.67 10.40 -6.54
N VAL A 89 -2.54 9.39 -6.54
CA VAL A 89 -2.12 7.99 -6.56
C VAL A 89 -1.53 7.68 -7.94
N PRO A 90 -0.30 7.13 -8.01
CA PRO A 90 0.30 6.77 -9.28
C PRO A 90 -0.52 5.71 -10.02
N THR A 91 -0.42 5.68 -11.34
CA THR A 91 -0.90 4.55 -12.12
C THR A 91 0.18 3.47 -12.13
N LEU A 92 -0.17 2.28 -11.66
CA LEU A 92 0.73 1.13 -11.65
C LEU A 92 0.66 0.40 -13.00
N ARG A 93 1.84 0.11 -13.55
CA ARG A 93 1.98 -0.80 -14.69
C ARG A 93 2.32 -2.21 -14.23
N PHE A 94 1.27 -2.98 -13.98
CA PHE A 94 1.35 -4.30 -13.36
C PHE A 94 2.10 -5.32 -14.24
N ASP A 95 2.04 -5.17 -15.56
CA ASP A 95 2.81 -5.97 -16.53
C ASP A 95 4.32 -5.90 -16.28
N ARG A 96 4.85 -4.74 -15.88
CA ARG A 96 6.27 -4.58 -15.53
C ARG A 96 6.60 -5.00 -14.10
N LEU A 97 5.64 -4.90 -13.18
CA LEU A 97 5.85 -5.29 -11.78
C LEU A 97 6.29 -6.75 -11.65
N ILE A 98 5.66 -7.66 -12.40
CA ILE A 98 6.00 -9.09 -12.36
C ILE A 98 7.44 -9.34 -12.81
N GLY A 99 7.84 -8.69 -13.91
CA GLY A 99 9.21 -8.79 -14.43
C GLY A 99 10.24 -8.26 -13.44
N ALA A 100 9.94 -7.14 -12.77
CA ALA A 100 10.82 -6.57 -11.76
C ALA A 100 10.99 -7.47 -10.53
N ILE A 101 9.89 -8.04 -10.01
CA ILE A 101 9.96 -8.98 -8.88
C ILE A 101 10.76 -10.24 -9.26
N ALA A 102 10.57 -10.76 -10.47
CA ALA A 102 11.34 -11.91 -10.96
C ALA A 102 12.85 -11.59 -11.06
N ALA A 103 13.22 -10.36 -11.43
CA ALA A 103 14.62 -9.93 -11.49
C ALA A 103 15.27 -9.77 -10.10
N PHE A 104 14.48 -9.49 -9.06
CA PHE A 104 14.98 -9.41 -7.68
C PHE A 104 15.27 -10.78 -7.06
N ALA A 105 14.60 -11.83 -7.53
CA ALA A 105 14.70 -13.15 -6.93
C ALA A 105 16.13 -13.72 -6.83
N PRO A 106 16.94 -13.73 -7.90
CA PRO A 106 18.32 -14.22 -7.79
C PRO A 106 19.24 -13.26 -7.03
N ARG A 107 18.94 -11.95 -7.04
CA ARG A 107 19.81 -10.92 -6.47
C ARG A 107 19.71 -10.81 -4.95
N PHE A 108 18.49 -10.91 -4.41
CA PHE A 108 18.21 -10.71 -2.98
C PHE A 108 17.66 -11.98 -2.32
N GLN A 109 17.88 -13.14 -2.94
CA GLN A 109 17.45 -14.45 -2.44
C GLN A 109 15.95 -14.52 -2.12
N PHE A 110 15.08 -14.02 -3.02
CA PHE A 110 13.65 -14.04 -2.72
C PHE A 110 13.13 -15.46 -2.55
N GLN A 111 12.43 -15.67 -1.45
CA GLN A 111 11.62 -16.83 -1.20
C GLN A 111 10.20 -16.53 -1.66
N LEU A 112 9.88 -16.88 -2.90
CA LEU A 112 8.53 -16.68 -3.43
C LEU A 112 7.61 -17.83 -2.98
N PRO A 113 6.54 -17.57 -2.19
CA PRO A 113 5.57 -18.60 -1.87
C PRO A 113 4.93 -19.17 -3.14
N PRO A 114 4.50 -20.45 -3.15
CA PRO A 114 3.92 -21.09 -4.34
C PRO A 114 2.74 -20.34 -4.95
N TYR A 115 1.94 -19.66 -4.11
CA TYR A 115 0.77 -18.88 -4.55
C TYR A 115 1.15 -17.51 -5.14
N PHE A 116 2.36 -17.00 -4.91
CA PHE A 116 2.70 -15.62 -5.22
C PHE A 116 2.62 -15.32 -6.71
N LEU A 117 3.29 -16.12 -7.54
CA LEU A 117 3.29 -15.95 -9.00
C LEU A 117 1.91 -16.21 -9.61
N ASN A 118 1.15 -17.15 -9.06
CA ASN A 118 -0.20 -17.46 -9.52
C ASN A 118 -1.16 -16.29 -9.23
N ASN A 119 -1.14 -15.77 -8.01
CA ASN A 119 -1.94 -14.60 -7.62
C ASN A 119 -1.55 -13.38 -8.44
N ALA A 120 -0.25 -13.16 -8.63
CA ALA A 120 0.23 -12.02 -9.40
C ALA A 120 -0.22 -12.13 -10.87
N ARG A 121 -0.09 -13.30 -11.51
CA ARG A 121 -0.63 -13.52 -12.87
C ARG A 121 -2.14 -13.29 -12.94
N ALA A 122 -2.90 -13.82 -11.98
CA ALA A 122 -4.36 -13.62 -11.93
C ALA A 122 -4.74 -12.14 -11.80
N ILE A 123 -4.06 -11.39 -10.94
CA ILE A 123 -4.27 -9.93 -10.79
C ILE A 123 -3.96 -9.20 -12.10
N GLY A 124 -2.86 -9.55 -12.78
CA GLY A 124 -2.51 -8.94 -14.06
C GLY A 124 -3.56 -9.20 -15.15
N THR A 125 -4.11 -10.41 -15.21
CA THR A 125 -5.22 -10.72 -16.13
C THR A 125 -6.48 -9.94 -15.77
N LEU A 126 -6.85 -9.87 -14.49
CA LEU A 126 -8.01 -9.10 -14.03
C LEU A 126 -7.87 -7.60 -14.32
N GLU A 127 -6.67 -7.05 -14.14
CA GLU A 127 -6.39 -5.65 -14.49
C GLU A 127 -6.53 -5.41 -16.00
N GLY A 128 -5.98 -6.29 -16.84
CA GLY A 128 -6.11 -6.17 -18.29
C GLY A 128 -7.57 -6.24 -18.76
N LEU A 129 -8.38 -7.12 -18.15
CA LEU A 129 -9.82 -7.17 -18.40
C LEU A 129 -10.53 -5.88 -17.94
N ALA A 130 -10.20 -5.36 -16.77
CA ALA A 130 -10.77 -4.12 -16.25
C ALA A 130 -10.43 -2.93 -17.16
N LYS A 131 -9.18 -2.80 -17.61
CA LYS A 131 -8.73 -1.75 -18.55
C LYS A 131 -9.39 -1.86 -19.93
N THR A 132 -9.78 -3.06 -20.34
CA THR A 132 -10.55 -3.26 -21.59
C THR A 132 -11.97 -2.69 -21.46
N ALA A 133 -12.57 -2.77 -20.27
CA ALA A 133 -13.91 -2.24 -20.00
C ALA A 133 -13.90 -0.74 -19.66
N ASP A 134 -12.89 -0.28 -18.91
CA ASP A 134 -12.66 1.11 -18.52
C ASP A 134 -11.17 1.46 -18.69
N PRO A 135 -10.78 2.15 -19.78
CA PRO A 135 -9.39 2.55 -20.01
C PRO A 135 -8.79 3.44 -18.93
N SER A 136 -9.62 4.11 -18.11
CA SER A 136 -9.19 4.96 -17.00
C SER A 136 -8.99 4.19 -15.69
N PHE A 137 -9.28 2.88 -15.67
CA PHE A 137 -9.15 2.04 -14.49
C PHE A 137 -7.71 2.01 -13.94
N ASN A 138 -7.56 2.38 -12.67
CA ASN A 138 -6.29 2.31 -11.95
C ASN A 138 -6.42 1.39 -10.73
N LEU A 139 -5.89 0.16 -10.87
CA LEU A 139 -5.89 -0.85 -9.81
C LEU A 139 -5.29 -0.32 -8.50
N LEU A 140 -4.17 0.42 -8.58
CA LEU A 140 -3.50 0.92 -7.38
C LEU A 140 -4.38 1.91 -6.61
N SER A 141 -5.18 2.73 -7.31
CA SER A 141 -6.14 3.66 -6.68
C SER A 141 -7.25 2.91 -5.92
N GLU A 142 -7.79 1.86 -6.51
CA GLU A 142 -8.83 1.02 -5.88
C GLU A 142 -8.28 0.32 -4.62
N VAL A 143 -7.11 -0.33 -4.74
CA VAL A 143 -6.49 -1.03 -3.61
C VAL A 143 -6.04 -0.05 -2.52
N TYR A 144 -5.50 1.10 -2.90
CA TYR A 144 -5.07 2.13 -1.94
C TYR A 144 -6.23 2.65 -1.09
N SER A 145 -7.42 2.83 -1.68
CA SER A 145 -8.64 3.19 -0.93
C SER A 145 -8.95 2.21 0.18
N PHE A 146 -8.90 0.93 -0.16
CA PHE A 146 -9.13 -0.14 0.80
C PHE A 146 -8.01 -0.17 1.87
N ALA A 147 -6.75 -0.04 1.44
CA ALA A 147 -5.59 0.01 2.34
C ALA A 147 -5.67 1.15 3.35
N ILE A 148 -6.04 2.37 2.93
CA ILE A 148 -6.18 3.52 3.83
C ILE A 148 -7.34 3.33 4.81
N ASN A 149 -8.49 2.81 4.36
CA ASN A 149 -9.58 2.51 5.27
C ASN A 149 -9.15 1.48 6.34
N GLN A 150 -8.45 0.43 5.94
CA GLN A 150 -7.92 -0.57 6.87
C GLN A 150 -6.86 0.04 7.79
N LEU A 151 -5.99 0.91 7.30
CA LEU A 151 -4.96 1.58 8.10
C LEU A 151 -5.56 2.47 9.20
N LEU A 152 -6.65 3.17 8.88
CA LEU A 152 -7.33 4.07 9.81
C LEU A 152 -8.17 3.32 10.86
N THR A 153 -8.72 2.16 10.49
CA THR A 153 -9.66 1.40 11.32
C THR A 153 -9.02 0.25 12.09
N SER A 154 -8.06 -0.47 11.50
CA SER A 154 -7.48 -1.70 12.06
C SER A 154 -6.72 -1.47 13.37
N PRO A 155 -6.94 -2.26 14.42
CA PRO A 155 -6.18 -2.18 15.67
C PRO A 155 -4.78 -2.79 15.59
N SER A 156 -4.43 -3.49 14.49
CA SER A 156 -3.19 -4.25 14.37
C SER A 156 -1.92 -3.41 14.63
N PRO A 157 -0.91 -3.95 15.35
CA PRO A 157 0.36 -3.27 15.58
C PRO A 157 1.07 -2.81 14.29
N GLY A 158 1.07 -3.64 13.24
CA GLY A 158 1.73 -3.31 11.97
C GLY A 158 1.04 -2.15 11.26
N MET A 159 -0.29 -2.18 11.17
CA MET A 159 -1.10 -1.05 10.67
C MET A 159 -0.89 0.23 11.48
N ARG A 160 -0.78 0.14 12.82
CA ARG A 160 -0.50 1.32 13.66
C ARG A 160 0.89 1.88 13.43
N LYS A 161 1.89 1.02 13.26
CA LYS A 161 3.26 1.41 12.91
C LYS A 161 3.27 2.12 11.55
N THR A 162 2.64 1.54 10.54
CA THR A 162 2.53 2.15 9.20
C THR A 162 1.80 3.48 9.23
N LEU A 163 0.70 3.60 9.98
CA LEU A 163 0.01 4.89 10.12
C LEU A 163 0.94 5.94 10.73
N LYS A 164 1.72 5.57 11.75
CA LYS A 164 2.71 6.45 12.37
C LYS A 164 3.79 6.86 11.37
N ASP A 165 4.39 5.91 10.66
CA ASP A 165 5.42 6.19 9.64
C ASP A 165 4.92 7.18 8.57
N LEU A 166 3.64 7.06 8.19
CA LEU A 166 3.01 7.92 7.18
C LEU A 166 2.52 9.27 7.70
N THR A 167 2.56 9.53 9.01
CA THR A 167 2.01 10.75 9.60
C THR A 167 2.97 11.51 10.52
N TYR A 168 4.04 10.85 10.97
CA TYR A 168 5.05 11.43 11.83
C TYR A 168 6.34 11.71 11.04
N ASP A 169 7.07 12.72 11.49
CA ASP A 169 8.42 13.00 11.03
C ASP A 169 9.39 12.00 11.70
N PRO A 170 10.21 11.28 10.91
CA PRO A 170 11.11 10.26 11.45
C PRO A 170 12.26 10.82 12.28
N ALA A 171 12.70 12.06 12.04
CA ALA A 171 13.81 12.69 12.75
C ALA A 171 13.36 13.29 14.08
N THR A 172 12.18 13.93 14.11
CA THR A 172 11.67 14.59 15.33
C THR A 172 10.75 13.71 16.15
N GLY A 173 10.22 12.63 15.57
CA GLY A 173 9.24 11.76 16.22
C GLY A 173 7.90 12.46 16.50
N ARG A 174 7.64 13.62 15.88
CA ARG A 174 6.42 14.41 16.05
C ARG A 174 5.49 14.28 14.85
N PRO A 175 4.17 14.53 15.01
CA PRO A 175 3.25 14.53 13.87
C PRO A 175 3.67 15.57 12.82
N ASP A 176 3.84 15.14 11.58
CA ASP A 176 4.08 16.04 10.45
C ASP A 176 2.75 16.39 9.78
N PHE A 177 2.31 17.63 9.98
CA PHE A 177 1.06 18.11 9.42
C PHE A 177 1.01 18.03 7.89
N ARG A 178 2.15 18.11 7.20
CA ARG A 178 2.20 17.97 5.73
C ARG A 178 1.89 16.53 5.32
N ARG A 179 2.49 15.54 5.99
CA ARG A 179 2.24 14.11 5.78
C ARG A 179 0.78 13.74 6.11
N VAL A 180 0.28 14.19 7.27
CA VAL A 180 -1.12 14.01 7.66
C VAL A 180 -2.09 14.60 6.64
N LYS A 181 -1.84 15.84 6.21
CA LYS A 181 -2.68 16.52 5.21
C LYS A 181 -2.68 15.77 3.87
N ARG A 182 -1.53 15.25 3.45
CA ARG A 182 -1.40 14.43 2.24
C ARG A 182 -2.28 13.17 2.33
N LEU A 183 -2.15 12.41 3.41
CA LEU A 183 -2.93 11.19 3.64
C LEU A 183 -4.44 11.46 3.63
N ILE A 184 -4.89 12.53 4.29
CA ILE A 184 -6.31 12.93 4.33
C ILE A 184 -6.80 13.40 2.95
N GLN A 185 -5.97 14.13 2.22
CA GLN A 185 -6.31 14.58 0.87
C GLN A 185 -6.50 13.40 -0.06
N GLU A 186 -5.59 12.43 -0.03
CA GLU A 186 -5.67 11.21 -0.85
C GLU A 186 -6.88 10.36 -0.46
N ALA A 187 -7.13 10.14 0.84
CA ALA A 187 -8.33 9.45 1.31
C ALA A 187 -9.64 10.14 0.84
N SER A 188 -9.63 11.47 0.71
CA SER A 188 -10.78 12.28 0.30
C SER A 188 -11.07 12.27 -1.17
N ILE A 189 -10.04 12.32 -1.99
CA ILE A 189 -10.20 12.30 -3.45
C ILE A 189 -10.77 10.94 -3.87
N ILE A 190 -10.32 9.85 -3.24
CA ILE A 190 -10.62 8.52 -3.75
C ILE A 190 -11.91 7.93 -3.17
N SER A 191 -12.25 8.22 -1.91
CA SER A 191 -13.55 7.79 -1.36
C SER A 191 -14.74 8.60 -1.89
N GLY A 192 -14.51 9.68 -2.65
CA GLY A 192 -15.53 10.66 -3.03
C GLY A 192 -16.16 11.40 -1.84
N LYS A 193 -15.70 11.14 -0.61
CA LYS A 193 -16.22 11.75 0.62
C LYS A 193 -15.48 13.05 0.90
N ARG A 194 -16.21 14.07 1.36
CA ARG A 194 -15.62 15.34 1.83
C ARG A 194 -14.59 15.06 2.95
N LYS A 195 -13.44 15.71 2.90
CA LYS A 195 -12.35 15.64 3.92
C LYS A 195 -12.85 15.61 5.37
N ARG A 196 -13.83 16.47 5.71
CA ARG A 196 -14.41 16.57 7.05
C ARG A 196 -15.12 15.28 7.49
N ARG A 197 -15.79 14.58 6.57
CA ARG A 197 -16.47 13.31 6.85
C ARG A 197 -15.47 12.20 7.12
N ILE A 198 -14.36 12.13 6.39
CA ILE A 198 -13.31 11.14 6.63
C ILE A 198 -12.65 11.34 7.99
N VAL A 199 -12.33 12.59 8.34
CA VAL A 199 -11.78 12.90 9.67
C VAL A 199 -12.76 12.49 10.76
N TRP A 200 -14.06 12.72 10.57
CA TRP A 200 -15.09 12.36 11.53
C TRP A 200 -15.32 10.85 11.64
N ASP A 201 -15.39 10.13 10.52
CA ASP A 201 -15.52 8.67 10.47
C ASP A 201 -14.29 8.01 11.14
N THR A 202 -13.09 8.54 10.86
CA THR A 202 -11.84 8.11 11.50
C THR A 202 -11.86 8.40 13.00
N ALA A 203 -12.26 9.60 13.41
CA ALA A 203 -12.38 9.98 14.83
C ALA A 203 -13.52 9.25 15.57
N LYS A 204 -14.38 8.51 14.87
CA LYS A 204 -15.36 7.62 15.50
C LYS A 204 -14.82 6.22 15.75
N THR A 205 -13.82 5.78 15.00
CA THR A 205 -13.21 4.47 15.24
C THR A 205 -12.35 4.51 16.51
N GLY A 206 -12.34 3.41 17.28
CA GLY A 206 -11.49 3.32 18.47
C GLY A 206 -10.01 3.55 18.15
N GLY A 207 -9.60 3.17 16.94
CA GLY A 207 -8.29 3.43 16.38
C GLY A 207 -7.97 4.90 16.13
N GLY A 208 -8.82 5.57 15.36
CA GLY A 208 -8.60 6.97 14.99
C GLY A 208 -8.71 7.91 16.17
N ARG A 209 -9.55 7.62 17.18
CA ARG A 209 -9.58 8.35 18.45
C ARG A 209 -8.24 8.31 19.17
N ARG A 210 -7.68 7.11 19.34
CA ARG A 210 -6.38 6.91 20.01
C ARG A 210 -5.27 7.64 19.25
N PHE A 211 -5.28 7.55 17.92
CA PHE A 211 -4.33 8.29 17.09
C PHE A 211 -4.46 9.81 17.26
N ALA A 212 -5.66 10.37 17.20
CA ALA A 212 -5.88 11.81 17.34
C ALA A 212 -5.46 12.34 18.72
N VAL A 213 -5.81 11.62 19.80
CA VAL A 213 -5.40 11.97 21.16
C VAL A 213 -3.88 11.94 21.30
N ARG A 214 -3.22 10.89 20.76
CA ARG A 214 -1.77 10.75 20.81
C ARG A 214 -1.04 11.81 19.98
N ALA A 215 -1.50 12.08 18.76
CA ALA A 215 -0.94 13.13 17.92
C ALA A 215 -1.06 14.52 18.56
N LEU A 216 -2.20 14.83 19.19
CA LEU A 216 -2.37 16.07 19.95
C LEU A 216 -1.42 16.15 21.15
N TRP A 217 -1.32 15.06 21.92
CA TRP A 217 -0.39 14.98 23.06
C TRP A 217 1.06 15.19 22.63
N ASP A 218 1.50 14.48 21.59
CA ASP A 218 2.87 14.55 21.07
C ASP A 218 3.19 15.92 20.46
N ALA A 219 2.19 16.61 19.90
CA ALA A 219 2.34 17.98 19.39
C ALA A 219 2.47 19.03 20.51
N THR A 220 1.92 18.76 21.71
CA THR A 220 1.93 19.71 22.84
C THR A 220 3.17 19.60 23.74
N LYS A 221 3.92 18.50 23.68
CA LYS A 221 5.21 18.38 24.38
C LYS A 221 6.29 19.16 23.62
N LYS A 222 6.56 20.39 24.06
CA LYS A 222 7.71 21.21 23.61
C LYS A 222 9.03 20.53 23.92
#